data_AF-A0A1C3E7F7-F1
#
_entry.id   AF-A0A1C3E7F7-F1
#
_cell.length_a   1.000
_cell.length_b   1.000
_cell.length_c   1.000
_cell.angle_alpha   90.00
_cell.angle_beta   90.00
_cell.angle_gamma   90.00
#
_symmetry.space_group_name_H-M   'P 1'
#
loop_
_entity.id
_entity.type
_entity.pdbx_description
1 polymer ?
#
loop_
_entity_poly.entity_id
_entity_poly.type
_entity_poly.pdbx_seq_one_letter_code
_entity_poly.pdbx_strand_id
1 'polypeptide(L)'
;MRIGLTFGEFVELERKPIVRGEQLLTIEEAAEHIRQRGYCCRQQSLKLLMKCRQLEASNRIWTQDLIESCCDYFETHEFFTPYVEMCRVLGCNYFALLRALKDASERESEKYGTGVRMDDQLFVMHRSPAREEHAAVITFTFCEDIRDRLIRGEGV
;
A
#
# COMPACT_ATOMS: atom_id res chain seq x y z
N MET A 1 -8.68 -3.44 -14.55
CA MET A 1 -7.36 -3.10 -13.99
C MET A 1 -7.49 -3.21 -12.49
N ARG A 2 -6.69 -4.05 -11.82
CA ARG A 2 -6.70 -4.14 -10.36
C ARG A 2 -6.08 -2.86 -9.77
N ILE A 3 -6.74 -2.18 -8.84
CA ILE A 3 -6.29 -0.86 -8.34
C ILE A 3 -5.56 -0.98 -6.98
N GLY A 4 -6.06 -1.82 -6.07
CA GLY A 4 -5.45 -2.10 -4.78
C GLY A 4 -4.34 -3.16 -4.85
N LEU A 5 -3.58 -3.33 -3.76
CA LEU A 5 -2.48 -4.30 -3.70
C LEU A 5 -3.02 -5.74 -3.57
N THR A 6 -2.38 -6.66 -4.29
CA THR A 6 -2.43 -8.09 -4.01
C THR A 6 -1.67 -8.41 -2.72
N PHE A 7 -1.94 -9.57 -2.12
CA PHE A 7 -1.12 -10.04 -0.99
C PHE A 7 0.36 -10.18 -1.36
N GLY A 8 0.67 -10.70 -2.56
CA GLY A 8 2.06 -10.85 -3.01
C GLY A 8 2.79 -9.51 -3.14
N GLU A 9 2.13 -8.52 -3.73
CA GLU A 9 2.61 -7.14 -3.85
C GLU A 9 2.82 -6.49 -2.48
N PHE A 10 1.91 -6.73 -1.53
CA PHE A 10 2.05 -6.23 -0.16
C PHE A 10 3.28 -6.84 0.54
N VAL A 11 3.45 -8.16 0.43
CA VAL A 11 4.60 -8.88 0.99
C VAL A 11 5.91 -8.38 0.38
N GLU A 12 5.92 -8.00 -0.89
CA GLU A 12 7.10 -7.42 -1.55
C GLU A 12 7.50 -6.05 -0.97
N LEU A 13 6.53 -5.25 -0.52
CA LEU A 13 6.77 -3.90 -0.02
C LEU A 13 7.12 -3.82 1.47
N GLU A 14 6.67 -4.76 2.30
CA GLU A 14 6.91 -4.67 3.74
C GLU A 14 8.36 -5.00 4.16
N ARG A 15 8.89 -4.22 5.12
CA ARG A 15 10.11 -4.56 5.88
C ARG A 15 9.85 -5.53 7.03
N LYS A 16 8.60 -5.68 7.47
CA LYS A 16 8.20 -6.69 8.45
C LYS A 16 7.48 -7.80 7.69
N PRO A 17 7.96 -9.05 7.72
CA PRO A 17 7.21 -10.13 7.13
C PRO A 17 5.90 -10.30 7.91
N ILE A 18 4.78 -10.42 7.21
CA ILE A 18 3.66 -11.19 7.72
C ILE A 18 4.24 -12.58 7.98
N VAL A 19 4.30 -12.99 9.25
CA VAL A 19 4.79 -14.32 9.63
C VAL A 19 3.94 -15.32 8.86
N ARG A 20 4.53 -15.99 7.87
CA ARG A 20 3.87 -17.04 7.09
C ARG A 20 3.54 -18.19 8.04
N GLY A 21 2.28 -18.22 8.45
CA GLY A 21 1.68 -19.25 9.28
C GLY A 21 0.21 -18.90 9.48
N GLU A 22 -0.59 -19.89 9.84
CA GLU A 22 -2.01 -19.75 10.22
C GLU A 22 -2.16 -18.93 11.52
N GLN A 23 -1.60 -17.73 11.58
CA GLN A 23 -1.83 -16.85 12.69
C GLN A 23 -3.23 -16.26 12.52
N LEU A 24 -4.09 -16.67 13.46
CA LEU A 24 -5.41 -16.13 13.70
C LEU A 24 -5.34 -14.60 13.85
N LEU A 25 -5.49 -13.85 12.75
CA LEU A 25 -5.61 -12.40 12.88
C LEU A 25 -6.94 -12.09 13.57
N THR A 26 -6.94 -11.07 14.41
CA THR A 26 -8.14 -10.42 14.91
C THR A 26 -8.82 -9.63 13.80
N ILE A 27 -10.08 -9.23 13.98
CA ILE A 27 -10.77 -8.37 13.00
C ILE A 27 -10.12 -6.99 12.90
N GLU A 28 -9.52 -6.52 13.98
CA GLU A 28 -8.72 -5.30 14.05
C GLU A 28 -7.51 -5.40 13.11
N GLU A 29 -6.74 -6.48 13.23
CA GLU A 29 -5.54 -6.75 12.40
C GLU A 29 -5.90 -7.00 10.94
N ALA A 30 -6.97 -7.74 10.66
CA ALA A 30 -7.45 -7.94 9.29
C ALA A 30 -7.91 -6.63 8.64
N ALA A 31 -8.61 -5.76 9.39
CA ALA A 31 -9.01 -4.44 8.89
C ALA A 31 -7.80 -3.55 8.60
N GLU A 32 -6.79 -3.55 9.48
CA GLU A 32 -5.54 -2.84 9.25
C GLU A 32 -4.81 -3.38 8.02
N HIS A 33 -4.67 -4.69 7.89
CA HIS A 33 -3.99 -5.31 6.75
C HIS A 33 -4.67 -4.96 5.42
N ILE A 34 -6.00 -5.04 5.35
CA ILE A 34 -6.77 -4.64 4.15
C ILE A 34 -6.61 -3.13 3.88
N ARG A 35 -6.51 -2.28 4.91
CA ARG A 35 -6.23 -0.84 4.74
C ARG A 35 -4.84 -0.55 4.19
N GLN A 36 -3.83 -1.26 4.66
CA GLN A 36 -2.46 -1.09 4.19
C GLN A 36 -2.30 -1.46 2.71
N ARG A 37 -3.14 -2.38 2.22
CA ARG A 37 -3.27 -2.71 0.80
C ARG A 37 -4.02 -1.65 -0.03
N GLY A 38 -4.56 -0.62 0.63
CA GLY A 38 -5.16 0.54 -0.02
C GLY A 38 -6.69 0.56 -0.08
N TYR A 39 -7.37 -0.35 0.63
CA TYR A 39 -8.84 -0.35 0.68
C TYR A 39 -9.37 0.43 1.89
N CYS A 40 -10.53 1.08 1.77
CA CYS A 40 -11.16 1.85 2.85
C CYS A 40 -11.86 0.96 3.90
N CYS A 41 -11.12 0.02 4.47
CA CYS A 41 -11.63 -1.00 5.35
C CYS A 41 -11.63 -0.56 6.82
N ARG A 42 -12.82 -0.30 7.38
CA ARG A 42 -13.00 -0.13 8.83
C ARG A 42 -13.39 -1.45 9.47
N GLN A 43 -13.07 -1.63 10.74
CA GLN A 43 -13.50 -2.81 11.51
C GLN A 43 -15.02 -3.03 11.44
N GLN A 44 -15.80 -1.95 11.51
CA GLN A 44 -17.25 -1.99 11.40
C GLN A 44 -17.70 -2.45 9.99
N SER A 45 -16.98 -2.04 8.95
CA SER A 45 -17.24 -2.49 7.57
C SER A 45 -17.05 -3.99 7.44
N LEU A 46 -15.97 -4.55 8.00
CA LEU A 46 -15.77 -6.01 8.04
C LEU A 46 -16.84 -6.72 8.87
N LYS A 47 -17.21 -6.18 10.04
CA LYS A 47 -18.28 -6.75 10.87
C LYS A 47 -19.60 -6.86 10.09
N LEU A 48 -19.95 -5.83 9.30
CA LEU A 48 -21.15 -5.84 8.46
C LEU A 48 -21.02 -6.81 7.29
N LEU A 49 -19.89 -6.80 6.58
CA LEU A 49 -19.59 -7.75 5.49
C LEU A 49 -19.71 -9.21 5.94
N MET A 50 -19.23 -9.50 7.15
CA MET A 50 -19.30 -10.85 7.73
C MET A 50 -20.71 -11.22 8.19
N LYS A 51 -21.53 -10.27 8.67
CA LYS A 51 -22.94 -10.55 9.00
C LYS A 51 -23.77 -10.97 7.79
N CYS A 52 -23.42 -10.48 6.60
CA CYS A 52 -24.11 -10.82 5.36
C CYS A 52 -23.65 -12.14 4.72
N ARG A 53 -22.56 -12.75 5.21
CA ARG A 53 -22.08 -14.05 4.74
C ARG A 53 -22.55 -15.13 5.73
N GLN A 54 -23.54 -15.94 5.33
CA GLN A 54 -23.94 -17.12 6.09
C GLN A 54 -22.78 -18.13 6.08
N LEU A 55 -22.51 -18.70 7.26
CA LEU A 55 -21.46 -19.66 7.63
C LEU A 55 -20.20 -19.02 8.26
N GLU A 56 -20.15 -19.19 9.60
CA GLU A 56 -18.98 -19.15 10.49
C GLU A 56 -18.51 -17.77 11.02
N ALA A 57 -19.42 -16.80 11.06
CA ALA A 57 -19.18 -15.45 11.57
C ALA A 57 -19.02 -15.32 13.11
N SER A 58 -18.96 -16.40 13.89
CA SER A 58 -18.94 -16.30 15.35
C SER A 58 -17.57 -16.47 16.01
N ASN A 59 -16.53 -17.00 15.35
CA ASN A 59 -15.21 -17.20 15.99
C ASN A 59 -14.02 -17.40 15.01
N ARG A 60 -14.09 -16.86 13.79
CA ARG A 60 -13.20 -17.29 12.71
C ARG A 60 -11.82 -16.63 12.69
N ILE A 61 -10.84 -17.51 12.48
CA ILE A 61 -9.51 -17.29 11.92
C ILE A 61 -9.64 -16.49 10.63
N TRP A 62 -9.05 -15.30 10.56
CA TRP A 62 -8.93 -14.56 9.30
C TRP A 62 -7.89 -15.24 8.42
N THR A 63 -8.34 -16.14 7.57
CA THR A 63 -7.48 -16.81 6.58
C THR A 63 -7.13 -15.85 5.44
N GLN A 64 -6.06 -16.17 4.71
CA GLN A 64 -5.66 -15.43 3.51
C GLN A 64 -6.79 -15.37 2.48
N ASP A 65 -7.50 -16.47 2.24
CA ASP A 65 -8.61 -16.51 1.28
C ASP A 65 -9.77 -15.61 1.69
N LEU A 66 -10.05 -15.51 3.00
CA LEU A 66 -11.07 -14.61 3.51
C LEU A 66 -10.68 -13.15 3.32
N ILE A 67 -9.40 -12.83 3.53
CA ILE A 67 -8.84 -11.49 3.28
C ILE A 67 -8.94 -11.13 1.80
N GLU A 68 -8.49 -12.01 0.89
CA GLU A 68 -8.61 -11.75 -0.55
C GLU A 68 -10.07 -11.59 -0.98
N SER A 69 -10.98 -12.45 -0.50
CA SER A 69 -12.40 -12.31 -0.83
C SER A 69 -13.02 -11.01 -0.30
N CYS A 70 -12.51 -10.47 0.81
CA CYS A 70 -12.90 -9.14 1.28
C CYS A 70 -12.31 -8.05 0.37
N CYS A 71 -11.03 -8.13 0.01
CA CYS A 71 -10.40 -7.19 -0.93
C CYS A 71 -11.14 -7.14 -2.27
N ASP A 72 -11.53 -8.28 -2.83
CA ASP A 72 -12.32 -8.37 -4.06
C ASP A 72 -13.66 -7.65 -3.93
N TYR A 73 -14.31 -7.74 -2.76
CA TYR A 73 -15.54 -7.01 -2.48
C TYR A 73 -15.29 -5.49 -2.45
N PHE A 74 -14.28 -5.03 -1.72
CA PHE A 74 -13.95 -3.59 -1.66
C PHE A 74 -13.58 -3.05 -3.04
N GLU A 75 -12.86 -3.84 -3.84
CA GLU A 75 -12.48 -3.49 -5.20
C GLU A 75 -13.68 -3.37 -6.14
N THR A 76 -14.59 -4.36 -6.09
CA THR A 76 -15.82 -4.35 -6.90
C THR A 76 -16.71 -3.14 -6.59
N HIS A 77 -16.67 -2.65 -5.36
CA HIS A 77 -17.49 -1.52 -4.90
C HIS A 77 -16.69 -0.20 -4.82
N GLU A 78 -15.48 -0.17 -5.38
CA GLU A 78 -14.60 1.01 -5.44
C GLU A 78 -14.33 1.69 -4.09
N PHE A 79 -14.25 0.91 -3.01
CA PHE A 79 -13.95 1.40 -1.67
C PHE A 79 -12.44 1.51 -1.44
N PHE A 80 -11.86 2.58 -1.98
CA PHE A 80 -10.43 2.83 -1.99
C PHE A 80 -10.02 3.93 -1.02
N THR A 81 -8.78 3.87 -0.51
CA THR A 81 -8.17 5.01 0.17
C THR A 81 -7.89 6.14 -0.84
N PRO A 82 -7.75 7.40 -0.38
CA PRO A 82 -7.47 8.52 -1.28
C PRO A 82 -6.25 8.33 -2.17
N TYR A 83 -5.20 7.65 -1.68
CA TYR A 83 -3.99 7.36 -2.46
C TYR A 83 -4.24 6.36 -3.60
N VAL A 84 -5.06 5.34 -3.36
CA VAL A 84 -5.45 4.38 -4.39
C VAL A 84 -6.30 5.04 -5.46
N GLU A 85 -7.24 5.90 -5.03
CA GLU A 85 -8.06 6.67 -5.97
C GLU A 85 -7.21 7.66 -6.78
N MET A 86 -6.23 8.31 -6.16
CA MET A 86 -5.26 9.14 -6.86
C MET A 86 -4.52 8.33 -7.94
N CYS A 87 -4.00 7.14 -7.61
CA CYS A 87 -3.33 6.29 -8.58
C CYS A 87 -4.22 5.96 -9.78
N ARG A 88 -5.48 5.61 -9.53
CA ARG A 88 -6.49 5.36 -10.58
C ARG A 88 -6.61 6.55 -11.54
N VAL A 89 -6.73 7.77 -11.01
CA VAL A 89 -6.81 9.01 -11.80
C VAL A 89 -5.51 9.28 -12.56
N LEU A 90 -4.36 8.99 -11.96
CA LEU A 90 -3.05 9.15 -12.61
C LEU A 90 -2.77 8.09 -13.69
N GLY A 91 -3.58 7.03 -13.76
CA GLY A 91 -3.43 5.94 -14.72
C GLY A 91 -2.32 4.96 -14.33
N CYS A 92 -2.07 4.80 -13.03
CA CYS A 92 -1.19 3.78 -12.47
C CYS A 92 -1.94 2.98 -11.40
N ASN A 93 -1.43 1.81 -11.01
CA ASN A 93 -1.95 1.10 -9.84
C ASN A 93 -1.20 1.55 -8.58
N TYR A 94 -1.77 1.27 -7.41
CA TYR A 94 -1.19 1.70 -6.14
C TYR A 94 0.14 1.00 -5.82
N PHE A 95 0.30 -0.24 -6.26
CA PHE A 95 1.56 -0.96 -6.12
C PHE A 95 2.73 -0.27 -6.84
N ALA A 96 2.51 0.24 -8.06
CA ALA A 96 3.52 0.97 -8.83
C ALA A 96 3.97 2.25 -8.12
N LEU A 97 3.04 2.97 -7.49
CA LEU A 97 3.36 4.15 -6.66
C LEU A 97 4.28 3.77 -5.50
N LEU A 98 3.87 2.77 -4.69
CA LEU A 98 4.62 2.36 -3.51
C LEU A 98 5.98 1.76 -3.87
N ARG A 99 6.06 1.00 -4.96
CA ARG A 99 7.32 0.45 -5.48
C ARG A 99 8.27 1.57 -5.89
N ALA A 100 7.79 2.56 -6.65
CA ALA A 100 8.61 3.71 -7.04
C ALA A 100 9.11 4.51 -5.81
N LEU A 101 8.29 4.64 -4.77
CA LEU A 101 8.68 5.29 -3.52
C LEU A 101 9.73 4.47 -2.75
N LYS A 102 9.57 3.14 -2.69
CA LYS A 102 10.55 2.22 -2.09
C LYS A 102 11.90 2.32 -2.82
N ASP A 103 11.89 2.22 -4.14
CA ASP A 103 13.10 2.30 -4.97
C ASP A 103 13.81 3.66 -4.78
N ALA A 104 13.07 4.75 -4.64
CA ALA A 104 13.63 6.06 -4.34
C ALA A 104 14.22 6.16 -2.93
N SER A 105 13.49 5.66 -1.92
CA SER A 105 13.98 5.58 -0.54
C SER A 105 15.27 4.77 -0.43
N GLU A 106 15.35 3.62 -1.09
CA GLU A 106 16.55 2.77 -1.08
C GLU A 106 17.72 3.44 -1.79
N ARG A 107 17.50 4.00 -2.97
CA ARG A 107 18.53 4.73 -3.73
C ARG A 107 19.11 5.92 -2.96
N GLU A 108 18.27 6.76 -2.36
CA GLU A 108 18.77 7.89 -1.58
C GLU A 108 19.43 7.42 -0.27
N SER A 109 18.95 6.32 0.32
CA SER A 109 19.59 5.74 1.50
C SER A 109 21.02 5.28 1.22
N GLU A 110 21.22 4.59 0.08
CA GLU A 110 22.55 4.17 -0.37
C GLU A 110 23.45 5.38 -0.66
N LYS A 111 22.92 6.38 -1.36
CA LYS A 111 23.66 7.59 -1.74
C LYS A 111 24.19 8.39 -0.55
N TYR A 112 23.40 8.53 0.52
CA TYR A 112 23.78 9.33 1.70
C TYR A 112 24.27 8.48 2.88
N GLY A 113 24.31 7.15 2.74
CA GLY A 113 24.74 6.24 3.82
C GLY A 113 23.86 6.28 5.07
N THR A 114 22.61 6.72 4.96
CA THR A 114 21.66 6.84 6.06
C THR A 114 20.28 6.34 5.65
N GLY A 115 19.52 5.76 6.57
CA GLY A 115 18.20 5.22 6.26
C GLY A 115 17.17 6.31 5.99
N VAL A 116 16.85 6.56 4.72
CA VAL A 116 15.74 7.43 4.31
C VAL A 116 14.44 6.66 4.43
N ARG A 117 13.42 7.24 5.08
CA ARG A 117 12.10 6.61 5.25
C ARG A 117 11.34 6.56 3.92
N MET A 118 10.50 5.53 3.75
CA MET A 118 9.55 5.42 2.62
C MET A 118 8.34 6.32 2.89
N ASP A 119 8.60 7.63 2.93
CA ASP A 119 7.64 8.69 3.28
C ASP A 119 7.59 9.65 2.09
N ASP A 120 6.44 9.74 1.44
CA ASP A 120 6.24 10.53 0.21
C ASP A 120 6.43 12.03 0.45
N GLN A 121 6.37 12.49 1.71
CA GLN A 121 6.65 13.88 2.09
C GLN A 121 8.13 14.27 1.91
N LEU A 122 9.02 13.29 1.79
CA LEU A 122 10.45 13.51 1.57
C LEU A 122 10.84 13.61 0.09
N PHE A 123 9.87 13.38 -0.81
CA PHE A 123 10.12 13.27 -2.24
C PHE A 123 9.17 14.14 -3.06
N VAL A 124 9.66 14.57 -4.21
CA VAL A 124 8.84 15.12 -5.28
C VAL A 124 8.42 13.96 -6.19
N MET A 125 7.11 13.75 -6.30
CA MET A 125 6.53 12.78 -7.23
C MET A 125 6.51 13.34 -8.65
N HIS A 126 7.05 12.58 -9.59
CA HIS A 126 6.98 12.85 -11.02
C HIS A 126 6.09 11.83 -11.70
N ARG A 127 5.30 12.28 -12.67
CA ARG A 127 4.46 11.41 -13.49
C ARG A 127 4.82 11.58 -14.96
N SER A 128 5.20 10.48 -15.59
CA SER A 128 5.10 10.36 -17.04
C SER A 128 3.71 9.82 -17.37
N PRO A 129 2.87 10.58 -18.10
CA PRO A 129 1.49 10.16 -18.39
C PRO A 129 1.47 8.92 -19.28
N ALA A 130 0.41 8.11 -19.16
CA ALA A 130 0.19 6.96 -20.01
C ALA A 130 0.14 7.37 -21.50
N ARG A 131 0.64 6.47 -22.36
CA ARG A 131 0.57 6.53 -23.82
C ARG A 131 -0.07 5.23 -24.33
N GLU A 132 -0.41 5.17 -25.62
CA GLU A 132 -1.05 3.96 -26.20
C GLU A 132 -0.26 2.67 -25.92
N GLU A 133 1.06 2.77 -25.87
CA GLU A 133 1.94 1.61 -25.69
C GLU A 133 2.35 1.35 -24.22
N HIS A 134 2.17 2.31 -23.32
CA HIS A 134 2.72 2.23 -21.96
C HIS A 134 1.81 2.88 -20.91
N ALA A 135 1.66 2.22 -19.76
CA ALA A 135 0.99 2.78 -18.59
C ALA A 135 1.73 4.02 -18.04
N ALA A 136 1.07 4.78 -17.17
CA ALA A 136 1.73 5.91 -16.52
C ALA A 136 2.88 5.41 -15.63
N VAL A 137 4.00 6.11 -15.67
CA VAL A 137 5.18 5.81 -14.85
C VAL A 137 5.28 6.86 -13.76
N ILE A 138 5.38 6.40 -12.52
CA ILE A 138 5.65 7.26 -11.37
C ILE A 138 7.10 7.11 -10.97
N THR A 139 7.77 8.23 -10.74
CA THR A 139 9.12 8.28 -10.17
C THR A 139 9.18 9.32 -9.07
N PHE A 140 10.19 9.21 -8.21
CA PHE A 140 10.39 10.13 -7.10
C PHE A 140 11.82 10.65 -7.10
N THR A 141 11.96 11.97 -6.95
CA THR A 141 13.24 12.64 -6.69
C THR A 141 13.24 13.21 -5.29
N PHE A 142 14.39 13.21 -4.63
CA PHE A 142 14.48 13.71 -3.26
C PHE A 142 14.25 15.22 -3.18
N CYS A 143 13.50 15.67 -2.18
CA CYS A 143 13.27 17.09 -1.96
C CYS A 143 14.59 17.82 -1.66
N GLU A 144 14.77 19.01 -2.25
CA GLU A 144 16.04 19.74 -2.16
C GLU A 144 16.34 20.25 -0.75
N ASP A 145 15.32 20.72 -0.04
CA ASP A 145 15.44 21.18 1.34
C ASP A 145 15.84 20.04 2.29
N ILE A 146 15.29 18.84 2.08
CA ILE A 146 15.66 17.64 2.84
C ILE A 146 17.08 17.18 2.49
N ARG A 147 17.46 17.22 1.21
CA ARG A 147 18.83 16.95 0.77
C ARG A 147 19.83 17.87 1.47
N ASP A 148 19.55 19.16 1.51
CA ASP A 148 20.45 20.15 2.12
C ASP A 148 20.60 19.91 3.63
N ARG A 149 19.52 19.52 4.31
CA ARG A 149 19.56 19.09 5.72
C ARG A 149 20.48 17.89 5.92
N LEU A 150 20.34 16.84 5.10
CA LEU A 150 21.22 15.67 5.19
C LEU A 150 22.70 16.01 4.98
N ILE A 151 23.00 16.85 3.99
CA ILE A 151 24.38 17.29 3.72
C ILE A 151 24.95 18.06 4.91
N ARG A 152 24.12 18.83 5.62
CA ARG A 152 24.49 19.52 6.87
C ARG A 152 24.54 18.62 8.10
N GLY A 153 24.18 17.34 7.99
CA GLY A 153 24.09 16.40 9.12
C GLY A 153 22.85 16.60 9.99
N GLU A 154 21.87 17.37 9.52
CA GLU A 154 20.58 17.56 10.16
C GLU A 154 19.68 16.38 9.74
N GLY A 155 19.25 15.56 10.70
CA GLY A 155 18.43 14.36 10.42
C GLY A 155 17.11 14.64 9.70
N VAL A 156 16.47 13.55 9.20
CA VAL A 156 15.25 13.54 8.37
C VAL A 156 14.16 12.65 8.96
#